data_AF-A0AA86JFA4-F1
#
_entry.id   AF-A0AA86JFA4-F1
#
_cell.length_a   1.000
_cell.length_b   1.000
_cell.length_c   1.000
_cell.angle_alpha   90.00
_cell.angle_beta   90.00
_cell.angle_gamma   90.00
#
_symmetry.space_group_name_H-M   'P 1'
#
loop_
_entity.id
_entity.type
_entity.pdbx_description
1 polymer ?
#
loop_
_entity_poly.entity_id
_entity_poly.type
_entity_poly.pdbx_seq_one_letter_code
_entity_poly.pdbx_strand_id
1 'polypeptide(L)' 'MEGNLINNMEKENIKTKEVKDNDSRAYIFRPWITKNGKRIYAKTYGIKAFKIYID' A
#
# COMPACT_ATOMS: atom_id res chain seq x y z
N MET A 1 -18.75 39.33 -17.26
CA MET A 1 -17.38 38.77 -17.30
C MET A 1 -16.92 38.63 -15.86
N GLU A 2 -16.15 37.58 -15.57
CA GLU A 2 -15.76 37.12 -14.22
C GLU A 2 -16.90 36.36 -13.50
N GLY A 3 -16.75 35.13 -13.02
CA GLY A 3 -15.60 34.24 -13.00
C GLY A 3 -16.10 32.81 -13.01
N ASN A 4 -15.73 32.08 -14.05
CA ASN A 4 -15.78 30.63 -14.12
C ASN A 4 -14.31 30.23 -13.98
N LEU A 5 -13.89 29.63 -12.86
CA LEU A 5 -12.65 28.84 -12.68
C LEU A 5 -12.35 28.71 -11.17
N ILE A 6 -13.04 27.81 -10.49
CA ILE A 6 -12.57 26.95 -9.38
C ILE A 6 -13.78 26.12 -9.02
N ASN A 7 -13.82 24.83 -9.36
CA ASN A 7 -13.88 23.78 -8.34
C ASN A 7 -13.68 22.40 -9.01
N ASN A 8 -12.72 22.32 -9.93
CA ASN A 8 -12.32 21.07 -10.58
C ASN A 8 -11.00 20.49 -10.03
N MET A 9 -10.46 21.04 -8.93
CA MET A 9 -9.15 20.66 -8.37
C MET A 9 -9.22 19.78 -7.11
N GLU A 10 -10.41 19.39 -6.62
CA GLU A 10 -10.53 18.57 -5.39
C GLU A 10 -10.96 17.10 -5.61
N LYS A 11 -11.10 16.64 -6.87
CA LYS A 11 -11.48 15.23 -7.13
C LYS A 11 -10.36 14.40 -7.75
N GLU A 12 -9.12 14.84 -7.63
CA GLU A 12 -7.97 14.02 -7.95
C GLU A 12 -7.58 13.15 -6.74
N ASN A 13 -7.96 11.87 -6.86
CA ASN A 13 -7.04 10.76 -6.64
C ASN A 13 -6.67 10.37 -5.20
N ILE A 14 -7.66 10.05 -4.37
CA ILE A 14 -7.49 8.93 -3.42
C ILE A 14 -8.15 7.71 -4.06
N LYS A 15 -7.51 7.20 -5.12
CA LYS A 15 -7.80 5.86 -5.62
C LYS A 15 -7.21 4.88 -4.62
N THR A 16 -7.93 4.62 -3.52
CA THR A 16 -7.73 3.40 -2.74
C THR A 16 -8.02 2.25 -3.69
N LYS A 17 -6.97 1.79 -4.38
CA LYS A 17 -6.98 0.53 -5.09
C LYS A 17 -7.18 -0.52 -4.01
N GLU A 18 -8.43 -0.86 -3.72
CA GLU A 18 -8.77 -2.16 -3.16
C GLU A 18 -8.33 -3.17 -4.22
N VAL A 19 -7.08 -3.60 -4.10
CA VAL A 19 -6.56 -4.72 -4.88
C VAL A 19 -7.39 -5.91 -4.42
N LYS A 20 -8.37 -6.30 -5.24
CA LYS A 20 -9.13 -7.54 -5.07
C LYS A 20 -8.16 -8.70 -5.24
N ASP A 21 -7.45 -9.01 -4.17
CA ASP A 21 -6.71 -10.26 -4.04
C ASP A 21 -7.77 -11.36 -3.92
N ASN A 22 -8.10 -12.02 -5.05
CA ASN A 22 -9.00 -13.19 -5.13
C ASN A 22 -8.41 -14.45 -4.47
N ASP A 23 -7.57 -14.25 -3.47
CA ASP A 23 -6.75 -15.27 -2.85
C ASP A 23 -7.26 -15.45 -1.42
N SER A 24 -8.03 -16.51 -1.19
CA SER A 24 -8.64 -16.84 0.11
C SER A 24 -7.61 -17.25 1.18
N ARG A 25 -6.32 -17.19 0.87
CA ARG A 25 -5.24 -17.48 1.82
C ARG A 25 -5.15 -16.40 2.89
N ALA A 26 -4.97 -16.82 4.13
CA ALA A 26 -4.71 -15.91 5.23
C ALA A 26 -3.37 -15.20 5.02
N TYR A 27 -3.26 -13.94 5.45
CA TYR A 27 -2.02 -13.18 5.35
C TYR A 27 -1.84 -12.25 6.54
N ILE A 28 -0.58 -11.93 6.84
CA ILE A 28 -0.18 -10.97 7.87
C ILE A 28 0.76 -9.93 7.29
N PHE A 29 0.69 -8.71 7.81
CA PHE A 29 1.66 -7.66 7.49
C PHE A 29 2.72 -7.57 8.57
N ARG A 30 4.00 -7.57 8.18
CA ARG A 30 5.11 -7.43 9.11
C ARG A 30 6.06 -6.29 8.70
N PRO A 31 6.57 -5.48 9.65
CA PRO A 31 7.51 -4.40 9.35
C PRO A 31 8.92 -4.92 8.98
N TRP A 32 9.20 -6.20 9.27
CA TRP A 32 10.46 -6.84 8.92
C TRP A 32 10.25 -8.34 8.64
N ILE A 33 11.17 -8.92 7.87
CA ILE A 33 11.30 -10.36 7.63
C ILE A 33 12.73 -10.80 7.96
N THR A 34 12.91 -12.10 8.19
CA THR A 34 14.25 -12.70 8.25
C THR A 34 14.52 -13.43 6.95
N LYS A 35 15.65 -13.14 6.31
CA LYS A 35 16.13 -13.85 5.13
C LYS A 35 17.61 -14.16 5.31
N ASN A 36 18.00 -15.43 5.16
CA ASN A 36 19.38 -15.89 5.33
C ASN A 36 19.99 -15.48 6.69
N GLY A 37 19.22 -15.60 7.78
CA GLY A 37 19.65 -15.21 9.13
C GLY A 37 19.73 -13.70 9.39
N LYS A 38 19.52 -12.85 8.37
CA LYS A 38 19.54 -11.39 8.51
C LYS A 38 18.13 -10.81 8.54
N ARG A 39 17.91 -9.84 9.44
CA ARG A 39 16.67 -9.06 9.49
C ARG A 39 16.65 -7.99 8.40
N ILE A 40 15.61 -8.00 7.59
CA ILE A 40 15.35 -7.05 6.51
C ILE A 40 14.11 -6.24 6.88
N TYR A 41 14.25 -4.91 6.91
CA TYR A 41 13.17 -4.01 7.27
C TYR A 41 12.46 -3.45 6.04
N ALA A 42 11.15 -3.34 6.08
CA ALA A 42 10.33 -2.78 5.00
C ALA A 42 10.75 -1.33 4.67
N LYS A 43 11.06 -0.55 5.73
CA LYS A 43 11.47 0.86 5.64
C LYS A 43 12.72 1.07 4.77
N THR A 44 13.66 0.14 4.73
CA THR A 44 14.88 0.30 3.91
C THR A 44 14.60 0.24 2.41
N TYR A 45 13.41 -0.24 2.03
CA TYR A 45 12.94 -0.32 0.64
C TYR A 45 11.80 0.68 0.36
N GLY A 46 11.54 1.62 1.27
CA GLY A 46 10.46 2.60 1.11
C GLY A 46 9.04 2.03 1.20
N ILE A 47 8.87 0.77 1.58
CA ILE A 47 7.56 0.13 1.78
C ILE A 47 7.18 0.10 3.26
N LYS A 48 5.89 0.10 3.57
CA LYS A 48 5.38 0.14 4.95
C LYS A 48 5.53 -1.20 5.67
N ALA A 49 5.23 -2.29 4.98
CA ALA A 49 5.29 -3.65 5.52
C ALA A 49 5.40 -4.68 4.40
N PHE A 50 5.86 -5.88 4.75
CA PHE A 50 5.81 -7.06 3.89
C PHE A 50 4.46 -7.76 4.05
N LYS A 51 3.82 -8.12 2.94
CA LYS A 51 2.67 -9.05 2.94
C LYS A 51 3.21 -10.47 2.98
N ILE A 52 2.82 -11.24 3.99
CA ILE A 52 3.27 -12.61 4.19
C ILE A 52 2.02 -13.49 4.23
N TYR A 53 1.92 -14.41 3.28
CA TYR A 53 0.87 -15.41 3.28
C TYR A 53 1.17 -16.45 4.37
N ILE A 54 0.14 -16.78 5.13
CA ILE A 54 0.15 -17.84 6.13
C ILE A 54 -0.90 -18.87 5.70
N ASP A 55 -0.55 -20.14 5.87
CA ASP A 55 -1.43 -21.30 5.65
C ASP A 55 -1.79 -21.89 7.02
#